data_AF-A0A2I0IC04-F1
#
_entry.id   AF-A0A2I0IC04-F1
#
_cell.length_a   1.000
_cell.length_b   1.000
_cell.length_c   1.000
_cell.angle_alpha   90.00
_cell.angle_beta   90.00
_cell.angle_gamma   90.00
#
_symmetry.space_group_name_H-M   'P 1'
#
loop_
_entity.id
_entity.type
_entity.pdbx_description
1 polymer ?
#
loop_
_entity_poly.entity_id
_entity_poly.type
_entity_poly.pdbx_seq_one_letter_code
_entity_poly.pdbx_strand_id
1 'polypeptide(L)'
;MELRADLMDAHLYAIKRSVLLEVLDQKETFQSIKKDVLPYLVRSQLKSEVLSNGAPQVEENGNDKVNSQSKRITQSQILANASNRSFHELYAFGPDGSASARRTHKCCVYIANNNKYCARLNSIQAFSDINRDVTGEANHLSGYSFSAHNNLIHPSAELGSKTTVSQHF
;
A
#
# COMPACT_ATOMS: atom_id res chain seq x y z
N MET A 1 -0.54 16.41 -0.71
CA MET A 1 0.15 15.14 -0.37
C MET A 1 0.14 14.98 1.14
N GLU A 2 -0.22 13.80 1.67
CA GLU A 2 -0.22 13.49 3.12
C GLU A 2 0.86 12.44 3.39
N LEU A 3 1.79 12.72 4.30
CA LEU A 3 2.86 11.80 4.70
C LEU A 3 2.52 11.21 6.06
N ARG A 4 2.50 9.87 6.15
CA ARG A 4 2.16 9.12 7.37
C ARG A 4 3.31 8.22 7.79
N ALA A 5 3.81 8.44 9.00
CA ALA A 5 4.91 7.67 9.59
C ALA A 5 4.44 6.61 10.61
N ASP A 6 3.15 6.62 10.93
CA ASP A 6 2.44 5.71 11.83
C ASP A 6 2.02 4.38 11.15
N LEU A 7 2.26 4.23 9.85
CA LEU A 7 1.86 3.05 9.10
C LEU A 7 2.97 2.01 8.99
N MET A 8 2.56 0.75 9.12
CA MET A 8 3.38 -0.42 8.87
C MET A 8 2.89 -1.18 7.64
N ASP A 9 3.83 -1.70 6.86
CA ASP A 9 3.52 -2.55 5.70
C ASP A 9 3.10 -3.95 6.18
N ALA A 10 1.85 -4.32 5.89
CA ALA A 10 1.27 -5.61 6.23
C ALA A 10 1.77 -6.76 5.32
N HIS A 11 2.54 -6.47 4.27
CA HIS A 11 3.01 -7.45 3.27
C HIS A 11 1.86 -8.16 2.53
N LEU A 12 0.71 -7.49 2.40
CA LEU A 12 -0.42 -7.94 1.60
C LEU A 12 -0.47 -7.13 0.30
N TYR A 13 -0.24 -7.78 -0.84
CA TYR A 13 -0.22 -7.14 -2.14
C TYR A 13 -1.23 -7.79 -3.09
N ALA A 14 -2.08 -6.97 -3.70
CA ALA A 14 -2.95 -7.39 -4.80
C ALA A 14 -2.39 -6.81 -6.10
N ILE A 15 -1.86 -7.67 -6.98
CA ILE A 15 -1.18 -7.25 -8.21
C ILE A 15 -1.82 -7.94 -9.40
N LYS A 16 -2.13 -7.17 -10.45
CA LYS A 16 -2.58 -7.72 -11.73
C LYS A 16 -1.46 -8.55 -12.34
N ARG A 17 -1.71 -9.83 -12.61
CA ARG A 17 -0.70 -10.78 -13.12
C ARG A 17 0.07 -10.27 -14.33
N SER A 18 -0.62 -9.72 -15.33
CA SER A 18 0.02 -9.21 -16.55
C SER A 18 1.03 -8.10 -16.28
N VAL A 19 0.73 -7.24 -15.30
CA VAL A 19 1.60 -6.12 -14.91
C VAL A 19 2.85 -6.64 -14.23
N LEU A 20 2.68 -7.59 -13.31
CA LEU A 20 3.82 -8.17 -12.61
C LEU A 20 4.78 -8.86 -13.57
N LEU A 21 4.26 -9.65 -14.51
CA LEU A 21 5.08 -10.33 -15.52
C LEU A 21 5.83 -9.34 -16.41
N GLU A 22 5.16 -8.31 -16.92
CA GLU A 22 5.80 -7.26 -17.73
C GLU A 22 6.97 -6.60 -16.99
N VAL A 23 6.79 -6.28 -15.70
CA VAL A 23 7.84 -5.67 -14.89
C VAL A 23 9.01 -6.63 -14.65
N LEU A 24 8.72 -7.89 -14.33
CA LEU A 24 9.75 -8.89 -14.04
C LEU A 24 10.54 -9.28 -15.30
N ASP A 25 9.87 -9.38 -16.46
CA ASP A 25 10.53 -9.65 -17.75
C ASP A 25 11.49 -8.50 -18.14
N GLN A 26 11.15 -7.26 -17.81
CA GLN A 26 12.01 -6.09 -18.07
C GLN A 26 13.12 -5.88 -17.03
N LYS A 27 12.98 -6.48 -15.84
CA LYS A 27 13.83 -6.25 -14.67
C LYS A 27 14.11 -7.56 -13.95
N GLU A 28 14.91 -8.40 -14.59
CA GLU A 28 15.36 -9.69 -14.08
C GLU A 28 16.11 -9.62 -12.72
N THR A 29 16.66 -8.45 -12.37
CA THR A 29 17.39 -8.25 -11.11
C THR A 29 16.49 -7.98 -9.89
N PHE A 30 15.18 -7.83 -10.08
CA PHE A 30 14.25 -7.59 -8.99
C PHE A 30 14.04 -8.85 -8.14
N GLN A 31 14.24 -8.71 -6.83
CA GLN A 31 14.17 -9.83 -5.88
C GLN A 31 13.06 -9.64 -4.84
N SER A 32 12.59 -8.41 -4.64
CA SER A 32 11.61 -8.08 -3.62
C SER A 32 10.48 -7.24 -4.20
N ILE A 33 9.24 -7.71 -4.00
CA ILE A 33 8.05 -6.90 -4.31
C ILE A 33 8.10 -5.56 -3.57
N LYS A 34 8.45 -5.59 -2.27
CA LYS A 34 8.49 -4.41 -1.41
C LYS A 34 9.59 -3.43 -1.78
N LYS A 35 10.82 -3.92 -2.00
CA LYS A 35 12.00 -3.04 -2.19
C LYS A 35 12.22 -2.64 -3.64
N ASP A 36 11.75 -3.45 -4.60
CA ASP A 36 12.05 -3.26 -6.01
C ASP A 36 10.80 -2.94 -6.82
N VAL A 37 9.83 -3.87 -6.84
CA VAL A 37 8.64 -3.77 -7.70
C VAL A 37 7.78 -2.56 -7.35
N LEU A 38 7.42 -2.39 -6.06
CA LEU A 38 6.57 -1.28 -5.62
C LEU A 38 7.23 0.09 -5.88
N PRO A 39 8.49 0.35 -5.47
CA PRO A 39 9.16 1.61 -5.80
C PRO A 39 9.29 1.84 -7.30
N TYR A 40 9.52 0.80 -8.10
CA TYR A 40 9.55 0.90 -9.55
C TYR A 40 8.19 1.33 -10.12
N LEU A 41 7.10 0.68 -9.71
CA LEU A 41 5.75 0.99 -10.17
C LEU A 41 5.34 2.43 -9.80
N VAL A 42 5.60 2.86 -8.55
CA VAL A 42 5.32 4.24 -8.11
C VAL A 42 6.13 5.25 -8.92
N ARG A 43 7.43 5.00 -9.14
CA ARG A 43 8.26 5.88 -9.97
C ARG A 43 7.76 5.95 -11.41
N SER A 44 7.31 4.84 -11.96
CA SER A 44 6.73 4.78 -13.32
C SER A 44 5.44 5.60 -13.40
N GLN A 45 4.55 5.42 -12.44
CA GLN A 45 3.30 6.19 -12.31
C GLN A 45 3.56 7.69 -12.29
N LEU A 46 4.40 8.16 -11.36
CA LEU A 46 4.69 9.59 -11.19
C LEU A 46 5.34 10.22 -12.43
N LYS A 47 6.23 9.48 -13.11
CA LYS A 47 6.83 9.95 -14.38
C LYS A 47 5.79 10.12 -15.48
N SER A 48 4.83 9.21 -15.58
CA SER A 48 3.79 9.30 -16.60
C SER A 48 2.78 10.42 -16.33
N GLU A 49 2.47 10.69 -15.07
CA GLU A 49 1.61 11.82 -14.68
C GLU A 49 2.24 13.17 -15.10
N VAL A 50 3.56 13.32 -14.96
CA VAL A 50 4.26 14.53 -15.46
C VAL A 50 4.20 14.64 -16.98
N LEU A 51 4.44 13.53 -17.69
CA LEU A 51 4.41 13.51 -19.15
C LEU A 51 2.99 13.78 -19.71
N SER A 52 1.95 13.41 -18.98
CA SER A 52 0.55 13.64 -19.36
C SER A 52 0.08 15.07 -19.12
N ASN A 53 0.62 15.76 -18.11
CA ASN A 53 0.17 17.10 -17.70
C ASN A 53 0.92 18.25 -18.39
N GLY A 54 1.64 17.97 -19.48
CA GLY A 54 2.26 18.97 -20.34
C GLY A 54 3.67 19.36 -19.90
N ALA A 55 4.67 18.71 -20.50
CA ALA A 55 5.92 19.39 -20.80
C ALA A 55 5.88 19.82 -22.27
N PRO A 56 6.30 21.06 -22.61
CA PRO A 56 6.50 21.43 -24.01
C PRO A 56 7.54 20.50 -24.61
N GLN A 57 7.28 20.00 -25.81
CA GLN A 57 8.28 19.38 -26.68
C GLN A 57 9.46 20.35 -26.78
N VAL A 58 10.54 20.10 -26.05
CA VAL A 58 11.84 20.69 -26.35
C VAL A 58 12.50 19.69 -27.27
N GLU A 59 12.59 20.07 -28.54
CA GLU A 59 13.31 19.34 -29.57
C GLU A 59 14.70 18.96 -29.05
N GLU A 60 15.03 17.70 -29.29
CA GLU A 60 16.27 17.05 -28.92
C GLU A 60 17.45 17.76 -29.59
N ASN A 61 18.26 18.45 -28.80
CA ASN A 61 19.63 18.77 -29.21
C ASN A 61 20.57 18.42 -28.06
N GLY A 62 21.50 17.50 -28.36
CA GLY A 62 22.28 16.76 -27.40
C GLY A 62 23.16 17.64 -26.51
N ASN A 63 23.00 17.49 -25.19
CA ASN A 63 24.05 17.85 -24.24
C ASN A 63 23.82 17.15 -22.88
N ASP A 64 24.78 16.34 -22.44
CA ASP A 64 24.73 15.51 -21.22
C ASP A 64 24.57 16.30 -19.91
N LYS A 65 24.67 17.64 -19.94
CA LYS A 65 24.37 18.52 -18.79
C LYS A 65 22.88 18.74 -18.52
N VAL A 66 21.99 18.45 -19.49
CA VAL A 66 20.53 18.69 -19.38
C VAL A 66 19.85 17.67 -18.45
N ASN A 67 20.45 16.50 -18.22
CA ASN A 67 19.84 15.39 -17.47
C ASN A 67 19.64 15.70 -15.96
N SER A 68 20.56 16.45 -15.34
CA SER A 68 20.45 16.82 -13.91
C SER A 68 19.37 17.87 -13.65
N GLN A 69 19.30 18.88 -14.52
CA GLN A 69 18.33 19.97 -14.42
C GLN A 69 16.93 19.49 -14.82
N SER A 70 16.84 18.65 -15.85
CA SER A 70 15.60 17.96 -16.24
C SER A 70 15.06 17.11 -15.10
N LYS A 71 15.89 16.28 -14.43
CA LYS A 71 15.47 15.49 -13.26
C LYS A 71 14.93 16.34 -12.11
N ARG A 72 15.55 17.50 -11.81
CA ARG A 72 15.05 18.44 -10.79
C ARG A 72 13.70 19.04 -11.16
N ILE A 73 13.52 19.43 -12.44
CA ILE A 73 12.25 19.99 -12.95
C ILE A 73 11.15 18.93 -12.96
N THR A 74 11.47 17.69 -13.36
CA THR A 74 10.51 16.57 -13.27
C THR A 74 10.12 16.31 -11.82
N GLN A 75 11.07 16.36 -10.89
CA GLN A 75 10.80 16.11 -9.47
C GLN A 75 9.91 17.19 -8.83
N SER A 76 10.11 18.47 -9.17
CA SER A 76 9.24 19.55 -8.69
C SER A 76 7.83 19.46 -9.28
N GLN A 77 7.70 19.07 -10.55
CA GLN A 77 6.39 18.82 -11.19
C GLN A 77 5.68 17.59 -10.60
N ILE A 78 6.41 16.52 -10.28
CA ILE A 78 5.86 15.34 -9.57
C ILE A 78 5.27 15.76 -8.22
N LEU A 79 6.00 16.55 -7.43
CA LEU A 79 5.55 17.03 -6.12
C LEU A 79 4.31 17.93 -6.22
N ALA A 80 4.25 18.78 -7.25
CA ALA A 80 3.07 19.62 -7.52
C ALA A 80 1.86 18.77 -7.92
N ASN A 81 2.02 17.79 -8.81
CA ASN A 81 0.94 16.95 -9.33
C ASN A 81 0.40 15.95 -8.30
N ALA A 82 1.25 15.43 -7.41
CA ALA A 82 0.85 14.56 -6.30
C ALA A 82 -0.13 15.22 -5.30
N SER A 83 -0.39 16.53 -5.45
CA SER A 83 -1.35 17.28 -4.65
C SER A 83 -2.77 17.27 -5.23
N ASN A 84 -2.95 16.90 -6.50
CA ASN A 84 -4.26 16.86 -7.16
C ASN A 84 -4.93 15.48 -6.99
N ARG A 85 -6.07 15.47 -6.28
CA ARG A 85 -6.84 14.26 -5.93
C ARG A 85 -7.75 13.76 -7.08
N SER A 86 -7.26 13.58 -8.31
CA SER A 86 -8.09 12.92 -9.35
C SER A 86 -7.68 11.46 -9.54
N PHE A 87 -8.19 10.60 -8.66
CA PHE A 87 -7.98 9.15 -8.71
C PHE A 87 -8.89 8.44 -9.73
N HIS A 88 -10.03 9.08 -10.06
CA HIS A 88 -11.15 8.47 -10.79
C HIS A 88 -11.29 8.89 -12.26
N GLU A 89 -10.79 10.05 -12.70
CA GLU A 89 -11.16 10.58 -14.03
C GLU A 89 -10.41 9.95 -15.21
N LEU A 90 -9.23 9.38 -14.99
CA LEU A 90 -8.40 8.84 -16.10
C LEU A 90 -8.87 7.49 -16.65
N TYR A 91 -9.97 6.93 -16.15
CA TYR A 91 -10.61 5.71 -16.67
C TYR A 91 -12.04 5.94 -17.16
N ALA A 92 -12.41 7.18 -17.52
CA ALA A 92 -13.52 7.35 -18.44
C ALA A 92 -13.08 6.77 -19.79
N PHE A 93 -13.48 5.53 -20.08
CA PHE A 93 -13.47 5.01 -21.43
C PHE A 93 -14.31 5.98 -22.28
N GLY A 94 -13.63 6.80 -23.09
CA GLY A 94 -14.30 7.51 -24.16
C GLY A 94 -15.00 6.48 -25.06
N PRO A 95 -16.24 6.75 -25.53
CA PRO A 95 -16.96 5.85 -26.44
C PRO A 95 -16.16 5.53 -27.71
N ASP A 96 -15.23 6.42 -28.07
CA ASP A 96 -14.48 6.37 -29.31
C ASP A 96 -13.02 6.01 -29.01
N GLY A 97 -12.65 4.77 -29.33
CA GLY A 97 -11.38 4.10 -29.01
C GLY A 97 -10.11 4.69 -29.65
N SER A 98 -9.95 6.01 -29.66
CA SER A 98 -8.74 6.70 -30.12
C SER A 98 -8.19 7.66 -29.07
N ALA A 99 -7.47 7.11 -28.11
CA ALA A 99 -6.36 7.80 -27.46
C ALA A 99 -5.37 6.74 -26.98
N SER A 100 -4.15 6.77 -27.53
CA SER A 100 -3.00 6.04 -26.99
C SER A 100 -2.61 6.67 -25.65
N ALA A 101 -3.47 6.56 -24.64
CA ALA A 101 -3.14 6.91 -23.27
C ALA A 101 -2.01 5.96 -22.85
N ARG A 102 -0.81 6.52 -22.62
CA ARG A 102 0.34 5.79 -22.10
C ARG A 102 -0.12 5.02 -20.86
N ARG A 103 -0.21 3.70 -20.98
CA ARG A 103 -0.77 2.81 -19.96
C ARG A 103 0.19 2.72 -18.78
N THR A 104 0.17 3.69 -17.88
CA THR A 104 0.90 3.55 -16.62
C THR A 104 0.12 2.67 -15.68
N HIS A 105 0.80 1.65 -15.14
CA HIS A 105 0.25 0.80 -14.11
C HIS A 105 0.00 1.61 -12.84
N LYS A 106 -1.22 1.55 -12.30
CA LYS A 106 -1.58 2.23 -11.06
C LYS A 106 -1.06 1.43 -9.86
N CYS A 107 -0.39 2.11 -8.94
CA CYS A 107 0.11 1.56 -7.69
C CYS A 107 -0.46 2.36 -6.52
N CYS A 108 -1.27 1.71 -5.69
CA CYS A 108 -1.97 2.35 -4.58
C CYS A 108 -1.84 1.54 -3.29
N VAL A 109 -2.00 2.23 -2.15
CA VAL A 109 -2.05 1.60 -0.82
C VAL A 109 -3.50 1.58 -0.35
N TYR A 110 -3.91 0.44 0.22
CA TYR A 110 -5.17 0.34 0.94
C TYR A 110 -4.93 0.65 2.42
N ILE A 111 -5.58 1.69 2.92
CA ILE A 111 -5.61 2.01 4.34
C ILE A 111 -6.91 1.43 4.90
N ALA A 112 -6.78 0.48 5.82
CA ALA A 112 -7.93 -0.10 6.50
C ALA A 112 -8.61 0.96 7.38
N ASN A 113 -9.95 0.99 7.36
CA ASN A 113 -10.73 1.80 8.29
C ASN A 113 -10.67 1.19 9.69
N ASN A 114 -11.03 1.96 10.71
CA ASN A 114 -11.01 1.54 12.13
C ASN A 114 -11.89 0.32 12.44
N ASN A 115 -12.76 -0.10 11.51
CA ASN A 115 -13.58 -1.31 11.61
C ASN A 115 -12.91 -2.56 11.02
N LYS A 116 -11.60 -2.50 10.73
CA LYS A 116 -10.82 -3.61 10.19
C LYS A 116 -9.47 -3.65 10.91
N TYR A 117 -8.96 -4.85 11.12
CA TYR A 117 -7.63 -5.08 11.68
C TYR A 117 -6.84 -5.98 10.73
N CYS A 118 -5.57 -5.62 10.50
CA CYS A 118 -4.65 -6.41 9.71
C CYS A 118 -3.26 -6.23 10.30
N ALA A 119 -2.62 -7.34 10.65
CA ALA A 119 -1.28 -7.36 11.17
C ALA A 119 -0.53 -8.57 10.59
N ARG A 120 0.79 -8.44 10.48
CA ARG A 120 1.63 -9.49 9.92
C ARG A 120 2.08 -10.45 11.00
N LEU A 121 1.67 -11.72 10.91
CA LEU A 121 2.09 -12.78 11.82
C LEU A 121 3.29 -13.55 11.25
N ASN A 122 4.51 -13.11 11.59
CA ASN A 122 5.75 -13.77 11.13
C ASN A 122 6.75 -14.08 12.25
N SER A 123 6.42 -13.77 13.50
CA SER A 123 7.27 -14.03 14.66
C SER A 123 6.42 -14.26 15.90
N ILE A 124 7.00 -14.88 16.92
CA ILE A 124 6.34 -15.05 18.23
C ILE A 124 6.04 -13.70 18.89
N GLN A 125 6.91 -12.71 18.68
CA GLN A 125 6.69 -11.35 19.17
C GLN A 125 5.45 -10.74 18.51
N ALA A 126 5.35 -10.84 17.18
CA ALA A 126 4.17 -10.39 16.44
C ALA A 126 2.90 -11.13 16.87
N PHE A 127 2.98 -12.43 17.18
CA PHE A 127 1.86 -13.17 17.75
C PHE A 127 1.37 -12.57 19.08
N SER A 128 2.30 -12.35 20.02
CA SER A 128 1.97 -11.75 21.32
C SER A 128 1.42 -10.33 21.18
N ASP A 129 1.97 -9.53 20.27
CA ASP A 129 1.50 -8.18 19.99
C ASP A 129 0.10 -8.18 19.38
N ILE A 130 -0.16 -9.07 18.40
CA ILE A 130 -1.49 -9.24 17.80
C ILE A 130 -2.51 -9.66 18.86
N ASN A 131 -2.17 -10.60 19.74
CA ASN A 131 -3.08 -11.01 20.80
C ASN A 131 -3.42 -9.82 21.72
N ARG A 132 -2.41 -9.03 22.12
CA ARG A 132 -2.62 -7.82 22.92
C ARG A 132 -3.54 -6.84 22.21
N ASP A 133 -3.31 -6.58 20.93
CA ASP A 133 -4.13 -5.65 20.13
C ASP A 133 -5.59 -6.15 20.03
N VAL A 134 -5.80 -7.43 19.71
CA VAL A 134 -7.14 -8.03 19.56
C VAL A 134 -7.91 -8.05 20.88
N THR A 135 -7.22 -8.25 22.01
CA THR A 135 -7.85 -8.16 23.34
C THR A 135 -8.04 -6.73 23.85
N GLY A 136 -7.28 -5.77 23.30
CA GLY A 136 -7.31 -4.35 23.68
C GLY A 136 -8.02 -3.50 22.64
N GLU A 137 -7.25 -2.79 21.82
CA GLU A 137 -7.75 -1.75 20.90
C GLU A 137 -8.65 -2.30 19.77
N ALA A 138 -8.45 -3.55 19.35
CA ALA A 138 -9.21 -4.20 18.27
C ALA A 138 -10.32 -5.15 18.79
N ASN A 139 -10.62 -5.08 20.09
CA ASN A 139 -11.71 -5.77 20.78
C ASN A 139 -13.01 -5.78 19.97
N HIS A 140 -13.40 -4.61 19.45
CA HIS A 140 -14.69 -4.38 18.80
C HIS A 140 -14.86 -5.17 17.50
N LEU A 141 -13.76 -5.72 16.96
CA LEU A 141 -13.75 -6.52 15.74
C LEU A 141 -13.91 -8.01 16.01
N SER A 142 -13.66 -8.44 17.24
CA SER A 142 -13.65 -9.87 17.61
C SER A 142 -15.06 -10.47 17.67
N GLY A 143 -16.09 -9.64 17.82
CA GLY A 143 -17.47 -10.09 18.03
C GLY A 143 -17.71 -10.71 19.42
N TYR A 144 -16.69 -10.78 20.28
CA TYR A 144 -16.81 -11.26 21.64
C TYR A 144 -17.04 -10.10 22.61
N SER A 145 -17.93 -10.32 23.58
CA SER A 145 -18.06 -9.44 24.73
C SER A 145 -17.08 -9.87 25.81
N PHE A 146 -16.23 -8.95 26.24
CA PHE A 146 -15.35 -9.18 27.38
C PHE A 146 -16.17 -9.22 28.68
N SER A 147 -15.76 -10.10 29.60
CA SER A 147 -16.26 -10.04 30.97
C SER A 147 -15.81 -8.75 31.67
N ALA A 148 -16.39 -8.43 32.83
CA ALA A 148 -15.97 -7.28 33.65
C ALA A 148 -14.46 -7.27 34.02
N HIS A 149 -13.78 -8.41 33.85
CA HIS A 149 -12.37 -8.60 34.15
C HIS A 149 -11.50 -8.73 32.88
N ASN A 150 -12.01 -8.30 31.71
CA ASN A 150 -11.32 -8.40 30.41
C ASN A 150 -10.85 -9.81 30.03
N ASN A 151 -11.48 -10.85 30.58
CA ASN A 151 -11.24 -12.23 30.17
C ASN A 151 -12.14 -12.59 28.98
N LEU A 152 -11.56 -13.30 28.01
CA LEU A 152 -12.24 -13.88 26.85
C LEU A 152 -12.04 -15.40 26.89
N ILE A 153 -13.14 -16.13 27.12
CA ILE A 153 -13.17 -17.60 27.07
C ILE A 153 -14.10 -17.98 25.94
N HIS A 154 -13.59 -18.72 24.96
CA HIS A 154 -14.42 -19.19 23.86
C HIS A 154 -15.47 -20.19 24.39
N PRO A 155 -16.74 -20.17 23.90
CA PRO A 155 -17.78 -21.08 24.38
C PRO A 155 -17.45 -22.57 24.23
N SER A 156 -16.58 -22.93 23.29
CA SER A 156 -16.10 -24.31 23.10
C SER A 156 -14.89 -24.68 23.96
N ALA A 157 -14.42 -23.80 24.85
CA ALA A 157 -13.29 -24.10 25.72
C ALA A 157 -13.71 -25.14 26.77
N GLU A 158 -13.07 -26.30 26.75
CA GLU A 158 -13.26 -27.32 27.77
C GLU A 158 -12.31 -27.06 28.94
N LEU A 159 -12.87 -26.84 30.12
CA LEU A 159 -12.12 -26.70 31.37
C LEU A 159 -12.04 -28.06 32.05
N GLY A 160 -10.83 -28.49 32.40
CA GLY A 160 -10.63 -29.68 33.22
C GLY A 160 -11.18 -29.47 34.64
N SER A 161 -11.50 -30.56 35.34
CA SER A 161 -12.04 -30.52 36.72
C SER A 161 -11.13 -29.85 37.76
N LYS A 162 -9.87 -29.57 37.41
CA LYS A 162 -8.88 -28.85 38.23
C LYS A 162 -8.38 -27.55 37.60
N THR A 163 -9.04 -27.06 36.55
CA THR A 163 -8.65 -25.83 35.86
C THR A 163 -9.58 -24.70 36.25
N THR A 164 -9.02 -23.62 36.78
CA THR A 164 -9.76 -22.40 37.14
C THR A 164 -9.19 -21.25 36.33
N VAL A 165 -10.05 -20.44 35.69
CA VAL A 165 -9.62 -19.18 35.08
C VAL A 165 -9.57 -18.13 36.19
N SER A 166 -8.35 -17.74 36.59
CA SER A 166 -8.16 -16.73 37.62
C SER A 166 -8.56 -15.35 37.14
N GLN A 167 -9.26 -14.59 37.98
CA GLN A 167 -9.41 -13.14 37.81
C GLN A 167 -8.08 -12.50 38.24
N HIS A 168 -7.41 -11.76 37.35
CA HIS A 168 -6.27 -10.95 37.76
C HIS A 168 -6.79 -9.76 38.59
N PHE A 169 -6.33 -9.65 39.85
CA PHE A 169 -6.56 -8.51 40.74
C PHE A 169 -5.65 -7.34 40.37
#